data_AF-A0A920A1F2-F1
#
_entry.id   AF-A0A920A1F2-F1
#
_cell.length_a   1.000
_cell.length_b   1.000
_cell.length_c   1.000
_cell.angle_alpha   90.00
_cell.angle_beta   90.00
_cell.angle_gamma   90.00
#
_symmetry.space_group_name_H-M   'P 1'
#
loop_
_entity.id
_entity.type
_entity.pdbx_description
1 polymer ?
#
loop_
_entity_poly.entity_id
_entity_poly.type
_entity_poly.pdbx_seq_one_letter_code
_entity_poly.pdbx_strand_id
1 'polypeptide(L)'
;MIISCPSCSAKYLVNIEDIGFGRQVKCTRCNHSWFHENKNYENDKKLQIEEIINTYAERDHSKDQNLPVVYEKNKTSIPLPFLLLLTPVIFISIDAVIQNSSVNAFELSRSINSYIDYILEQIRSFFSY
;
A
#
# COMPACT_ATOMS: atom_id res chain seq x y z
N MET A 1 14.31 -2.76 21.25
CA MET A 1 14.79 -3.74 22.25
C MET A 1 13.62 -4.54 22.83
N ILE A 2 13.88 -5.71 23.43
CA ILE A 2 12.82 -6.53 24.07
C ILE A 2 13.06 -6.55 25.59
N ILE A 3 12.04 -6.23 26.37
CA ILE A 3 12.07 -6.29 27.84
C ILE A 3 11.10 -7.34 28.36
N SER A 4 11.41 -7.97 29.50
CA SER A 4 10.58 -9.00 30.12
C SER A 4 10.07 -8.57 31.48
N CYS A 5 8.78 -8.80 31.76
CA CYS A 5 8.21 -8.53 33.07
C CYS A 5 8.73 -9.56 34.10
N PRO A 6 9.29 -9.13 35.24
CA PRO A 6 9.82 -10.06 36.26
C PRO A 6 8.72 -10.83 37.01
N SER A 7 7.49 -10.31 37.05
CA SER A 7 6.38 -10.93 37.79
C SER A 7 5.65 -12.02 37.02
N CYS A 8 5.53 -11.90 35.70
CA CYS A 8 4.76 -12.86 34.90
C CYS A 8 5.51 -13.41 33.69
N SER A 9 6.69 -12.88 33.35
CA SER A 9 7.48 -13.27 32.16
C SER A 9 6.86 -12.88 30.81
N ALA A 10 5.95 -11.88 30.79
CA ALA A 10 5.49 -11.28 29.54
C ALA A 10 6.65 -10.53 28.86
N LYS A 11 6.76 -10.62 27.53
CA LYS A 11 7.79 -9.93 26.74
C LYS A 11 7.16 -8.78 25.95
N TYR A 12 7.88 -7.66 25.88
CA TYR A 12 7.44 -6.45 25.19
C TYR A 12 8.54 -5.94 24.27
N LEU A 13 8.18 -5.67 23.01
CA LEU A 13 9.03 -4.92 22.09
C LEU A 13 8.84 -3.43 22.39
N VAL A 14 9.93 -2.73 22.69
CA VAL A 14 9.95 -1.29 23.01
C VAL A 14 11.06 -0.59 22.23
N ASN A 15 10.88 0.70 21.93
CA ASN A 15 11.95 1.48 21.32
C ASN A 15 13.04 1.76 22.37
N ILE A 16 14.29 1.83 21.91
CA ILE A 16 15.44 2.12 22.79
C ILE A 16 15.31 3.54 23.38
N GLU A 17 14.75 4.47 22.61
CA GLU A 17 14.46 5.85 23.02
C GLU A 17 13.43 5.95 24.16
N ASP A 18 12.43 5.06 24.18
CA ASP A 18 11.38 5.08 25.21
C ASP A 18 11.94 4.71 26.60
N ILE A 19 12.99 3.89 26.63
CA ILE A 19 13.69 3.46 27.86
C ILE A 19 14.83 4.42 28.22
N GLY A 20 15.54 4.98 27.24
CA GLY A 20 16.73 5.79 27.49
C GLY A 20 17.81 5.00 28.23
N PHE A 21 18.51 5.64 29.18
CA PHE A 21 19.42 4.97 30.13
C PHE A 21 18.69 4.11 31.18
N GLY A 22 17.40 4.36 31.38
CA GLY A 22 16.58 3.62 32.32
C GLY A 22 15.28 4.35 32.64
N ARG A 23 14.21 3.58 32.84
CA ARG A 23 12.87 4.13 33.06
C ARG A 23 12.02 3.23 33.95
N GLN A 24 11.11 3.85 34.70
CA GLN A 24 10.03 3.12 35.37
C GLN A 24 9.03 2.63 34.32
N VAL A 25 8.83 1.32 34.25
CA VAL A 25 7.92 0.66 33.31
C VAL A 25 6.83 -0.10 34.06
N LYS A 26 5.72 -0.38 33.37
CA LYS A 26 4.56 -1.07 33.93
C LYS A 26 4.10 -2.18 33.00
N CYS A 27 3.93 -3.38 33.53
CA CYS A 27 3.43 -4.53 32.79
C CYS A 27 1.94 -4.36 32.51
N THR A 28 1.54 -4.48 31.25
CA THR A 28 0.11 -4.43 30.87
C THR A 28 -0.65 -5.70 31.25
N ARG A 29 0.04 -6.83 31.48
CA ARG A 29 -0.58 -8.12 31.78
C ARG A 29 -0.87 -8.33 33.27
N CYS A 30 0.07 -8.02 34.15
CA CYS A 30 -0.08 -8.22 35.60
C CYS A 30 -0.04 -6.91 36.41
N ASN A 31 0.03 -5.75 35.75
CA ASN A 31 0.05 -4.43 36.38
C ASN A 31 1.27 -4.14 37.28
N HIS A 32 2.23 -5.08 37.36
CA HIS A 32 3.49 -4.92 38.08
C HIS A 32 4.34 -3.81 37.48
N SER A 33 4.90 -2.93 38.31
CA SER A 33 5.76 -1.83 37.89
C SER A 33 7.16 -2.02 38.44
N TRP A 34 8.18 -1.81 37.61
CA TRP A 34 9.58 -1.94 38.01
C TRP A 34 10.45 -0.93 37.25
N PHE A 35 11.63 -0.66 37.79
CA PHE A 35 12.62 0.15 37.09
C PHE A 35 13.44 -0.74 36.15
N HIS A 36 13.48 -0.40 34.86
CA HIS A 36 14.30 -1.08 33.88
C HIS A 36 15.49 -0.21 33.50
N GLU A 37 16.70 -0.67 33.78
CA GLU A 37 17.95 -0.01 33.43
C GLU A 37 18.44 -0.48 32.06
N ASN A 38 18.93 0.45 31.23
CA ASN A 38 19.57 0.14 29.96
C ASN A 38 21.01 0.70 29.94
N LYS A 39 21.95 -0.18 30.28
CA LYS A 39 23.39 0.15 30.33
C LYS A 39 24.02 0.35 28.95
N ASN A 40 23.38 -0.15 27.90
CA ASN A 40 23.91 -0.13 26.54
C ASN A 40 23.28 0.96 25.67
N TYR A 41 22.51 1.89 26.25
CA TYR A 41 21.76 2.91 25.51
C TYR A 41 22.61 3.67 24.48
N GLU A 42 23.80 4.12 24.86
CA GLU A 42 24.70 4.85 23.95
C GLU A 42 25.19 3.99 22.78
N ASN A 43 25.55 2.73 23.05
CA ASN A 43 25.99 1.80 22.00
C ASN A 43 24.84 1.45 21.06
N ASP A 44 23.67 1.15 21.62
CA ASP A 44 22.47 0.80 20.86
C ASP A 44 22.02 1.97 19.97
N LYS A 45 22.09 3.20 20.49
CA LYS A 45 21.79 4.43 19.74
C LYS A 45 22.80 4.66 18.62
N LYS A 46 24.09 4.44 18.88
CA LYS A 46 25.14 4.55 17.86
C LYS A 46 24.93 3.54 16.72
N LEU A 47 24.61 2.30 17.06
CA LEU A 47 24.31 1.24 16.09
C LEU A 47 23.11 1.61 15.21
N GLN A 48 22.04 2.17 15.78
CA GLN A 48 20.89 2.67 15.00
C GLN A 48 21.30 3.78 14.03
N ILE A 49 22.15 4.73 14.46
CA ILE A 49 22.63 5.82 13.60
C ILE A 49 23.51 5.27 12.47
N GLU A 50 24.40 4.32 12.76
CA GLU A 50 25.25 3.68 11.75
C GLU A 50 24.43 2.89 10.72
N GLU A 51 23.39 2.16 11.15
CA GLU A 51 22.47 1.45 10.25
C GLU A 51 21.71 2.40 9.32
N ILE A 52 21.21 3.51 9.89
CA ILE A 52 20.59 4.59 9.13
C ILE A 52 21.60 5.10 8.08
N ILE A 53 22.80 5.53 8.49
CA ILE A 53 23.83 6.06 7.58
C ILE A 53 24.16 5.08 6.46
N ASN A 54 24.35 3.79 6.76
CA ASN A 54 24.65 2.78 5.74
C ASN A 54 23.49 2.62 4.74
N THR A 55 22.24 2.66 5.23
CA THR A 55 21.03 2.65 4.40
C THR A 55 20.94 3.89 3.49
N TYR A 56 21.46 5.04 3.93
CA TYR A 56 21.56 6.25 3.10
C TYR A 56 22.77 6.21 2.16
N ALA A 57 23.88 5.59 2.54
CA ALA A 57 25.10 5.48 1.72
C ALA A 57 24.94 4.51 0.55
N GLU A 58 24.10 3.48 0.68
CA GLU A 58 23.73 2.59 -0.44
C GLU A 58 22.77 3.23 -1.45
N ARG A 59 22.13 4.35 -1.09
CA ARG A 59 21.36 5.15 -2.06
C ARG A 59 22.32 6.00 -2.86
N ASP A 60 22.28 5.86 -4.19
CA ASP A 60 23.08 6.63 -5.13
C ASP A 60 22.83 8.13 -4.95
N HIS A 61 23.73 8.75 -4.18
CA HIS A 61 23.73 10.18 -3.86
C HIS A 61 23.89 11.08 -5.09
N SER A 62 24.19 10.52 -6.27
CA SER A 62 24.25 11.28 -7.53
C SER A 62 22.86 11.63 -8.10
N LYS A 63 21.80 10.92 -7.68
CA LYS A 63 20.44 11.13 -8.19
C LYS A 63 19.63 12.20 -7.42
N ASP A 64 20.08 12.57 -6.22
CA ASP A 64 19.36 13.44 -5.29
C ASP A 64 19.96 14.86 -5.16
N GLN A 65 20.71 15.33 -6.16
CA GLN A 65 21.18 16.72 -6.18
C GLN A 65 20.06 17.67 -6.62
N ASN A 66 19.33 18.23 -5.65
CA ASN A 66 18.56 19.48 -5.78
C ASN A 66 17.66 19.61 -7.03
N LEU A 67 17.20 18.50 -7.57
CA LEU A 67 16.22 18.51 -8.63
C LEU A 67 14.89 18.93 -8.01
N PRO A 68 14.16 19.88 -8.62
CA PRO A 68 12.77 20.10 -8.25
C PRO A 68 12.05 18.75 -8.25
N VAL A 69 11.19 18.51 -7.27
CA VAL A 69 10.37 17.29 -7.23
C VAL A 69 9.58 17.21 -8.53
N VAL A 70 10.08 16.41 -9.48
CA VAL A 70 9.35 16.03 -10.67
C VAL A 70 8.41 14.93 -10.20
N TYR A 71 7.18 15.32 -9.88
CA TYR A 71 6.13 14.35 -9.64
C TYR A 71 5.94 13.53 -10.90
N GLU A 72 6.11 12.21 -10.81
CA GLU A 72 5.66 11.34 -11.87
C GLU A 72 4.14 11.49 -11.95
N LYS A 73 3.66 11.99 -13.09
CA LYS A 73 2.23 12.11 -13.36
C LYS A 73 1.64 10.71 -13.34
N ASN A 74 1.02 10.34 -12.21
CA ASN A 74 0.32 9.07 -12.12
C ASN A 74 -0.73 9.07 -13.25
N LYS A 75 -0.73 8.02 -14.06
CA LYS A 75 -1.82 7.78 -14.99
C LYS A 75 -3.02 7.43 -14.11
N THR A 76 -3.95 8.36 -14.01
CA THR A 76 -5.13 8.28 -13.16
C THR A 76 -5.98 7.06 -13.55
N SER A 77 -5.70 5.92 -12.93
CA SER A 77 -6.67 4.84 -12.84
C SER A 77 -7.78 5.33 -11.91
N ILE A 78 -9.03 5.21 -12.36
CA ILE A 78 -10.20 5.56 -11.57
C ILE A 78 -10.10 4.80 -10.23
N PRO A 79 -10.21 5.47 -9.07
CA PRO A 79 -10.00 4.79 -7.79
C PRO A 79 -11.04 3.67 -7.64
N LEU A 80 -10.59 2.50 -7.20
CA LEU A 80 -11.40 1.29 -7.00
C LEU A 80 -12.79 1.53 -6.36
N PRO A 81 -12.96 2.39 -5.33
CA PRO A 81 -14.29 2.66 -4.78
C PRO A 81 -15.28 3.30 -5.76
N PHE A 82 -14.82 4.15 -6.70
CA PHE A 82 -15.70 4.76 -7.69
C PHE A 82 -16.17 3.73 -8.73
N LEU A 83 -15.31 2.78 -9.10
CA LEU A 83 -15.70 1.68 -9.99
C LEU A 83 -16.79 0.83 -9.33
N LEU A 84 -16.62 0.48 -8.06
CA LEU A 84 -17.60 -0.32 -7.30
C LEU A 84 -18.98 0.37 -7.19
N LEU A 85 -19.01 1.70 -7.10
CA LEU A 85 -20.27 2.46 -7.02
C LEU A 85 -20.97 2.60 -8.37
N LEU A 86 -20.23 2.62 -9.48
CA LEU A 86 -20.81 2.75 -10.82
C LEU A 86 -21.44 1.45 -11.33
N THR A 87 -20.95 0.28 -10.89
CA THR A 87 -21.48 -1.01 -11.36
C THR A 87 -22.98 -1.20 -11.15
N PRO A 88 -23.60 -0.92 -9.97
CA PRO A 88 -25.05 -1.08 -9.82
C PRO A 88 -25.83 -0.06 -10.65
N VAL A 89 -25.33 1.18 -10.78
CA VAL A 89 -25.99 2.25 -11.54
C VAL A 89 -26.03 1.89 -13.03
N ILE A 90 -24.92 1.40 -13.57
CA ILE A 90 -24.83 0.95 -14.96
C ILE A 90 -25.74 -0.25 -15.20
N PHE A 91 -25.77 -1.21 -14.27
CA PHE A 91 -26.62 -2.40 -14.40
C PHE A 91 -28.11 -2.03 -14.46
N ILE A 92 -28.58 -1.18 -13.55
CA ILE A 92 -29.97 -0.69 -13.53
C ILE A 92 -30.29 0.09 -14.81
N SER A 93 -29.35 0.91 -15.28
CA SER A 93 -29.54 1.69 -16.51
C SER A 93 -29.67 0.80 -17.75
N ILE A 94 -28.84 -0.25 -17.85
CA ILE A 94 -28.90 -1.22 -18.94
C ILE A 94 -30.25 -1.96 -18.92
N ASP A 95 -30.68 -2.42 -17.75
CA ASP A 95 -31.96 -3.12 -17.59
C ASP A 95 -33.14 -2.22 -17.99
N ALA A 96 -33.14 -0.96 -17.56
CA ALA A 96 -34.15 0.02 -17.95
C ALA A 96 -34.19 0.26 -19.46
N VAL A 97 -33.04 0.31 -20.13
CA VAL A 97 -32.97 0.45 -21.60
C VAL A 97 -33.51 -0.80 -22.29
N ILE A 98 -33.15 -2.00 -21.83
CA ILE A 98 -33.65 -3.26 -22.41
C ILE A 98 -35.17 -3.38 -22.26
N GLN A 99 -35.74 -2.95 -21.13
CA GLN A 99 -37.19 -2.97 -20.95
C GLN A 99 -37.91 -1.91 -21.79
N ASN A 100 -37.29 -0.74 -21.97
CA ASN A 100 -37.88 0.38 -22.73
C ASN A 100 -37.72 0.24 -24.26
N SER A 101 -36.84 -0.64 -24.72
CA SER A 101 -36.59 -0.84 -26.15
C SER A 101 -36.86 -2.28 -26.59
N SER A 102 -37.42 -2.47 -27.77
CA SER A 102 -37.63 -3.80 -28.37
C SER A 102 -36.31 -4.34 -28.95
N VAL A 103 -35.30 -4.52 -28.10
CA VAL A 103 -33.98 -5.01 -28.53
C VAL A 103 -34.12 -6.47 -28.98
N ASN A 104 -33.93 -6.71 -30.27
CA ASN A 104 -33.89 -8.07 -30.79
C ASN A 104 -32.55 -8.71 -30.44
N ALA A 105 -32.59 -9.76 -29.61
CA ALA A 105 -31.39 -10.47 -29.15
C ALA A 105 -30.51 -10.99 -30.31
N PHE A 106 -31.13 -11.35 -31.43
CA PHE A 106 -30.44 -11.84 -32.62
C PHE A 106 -29.67 -10.75 -33.39
N GLU A 107 -30.25 -9.56 -33.54
CA GLU A 107 -29.57 -8.44 -34.21
C GLU A 107 -28.44 -7.89 -33.34
N LEU A 108 -28.63 -7.86 -32.02
CA LEU A 108 -27.59 -7.47 -31.08
C LEU A 108 -26.39 -8.43 -31.14
N SER A 109 -26.63 -9.74 -31.14
CA SER A 109 -25.55 -10.73 -31.20
C SER A 109 -24.78 -10.64 -32.52
N ARG A 110 -25.48 -10.44 -33.64
CA ARG A 110 -24.85 -10.21 -34.95
C ARG A 110 -24.00 -8.95 -34.97
N SER A 111 -24.48 -7.85 -34.41
CA SER A 111 -23.73 -6.60 -34.33
C SER A 111 -22.49 -6.72 -33.45
N ILE A 112 -22.58 -7.43 -32.31
CA ILE A 112 -21.44 -7.66 -31.41
C ILE A 112 -20.37 -8.47 -32.13
N ASN A 113 -20.74 -9.55 -32.81
CA ASN A 113 -19.77 -10.40 -33.53
C ASN A 113 -19.06 -9.60 -34.64
N SER A 114 -19.79 -8.79 -35.41
CA SER A 114 -19.19 -7.92 -36.42
C SER A 114 -18.22 -6.89 -35.82
N TYR A 115 -18.51 -6.38 -34.63
CA TYR A 115 -17.61 -5.45 -33.95
C TYR A 115 -16.37 -6.15 -33.41
N ILE A 116 -16.51 -7.37 -32.89
CA ILE A 116 -15.38 -8.20 -32.45
C ILE A 116 -14.43 -8.45 -33.63
N ASP A 117 -14.95 -8.86 -34.78
CA ASP A 117 -14.15 -9.11 -35.98
C ASP A 117 -13.37 -7.86 -36.42
N TYR A 118 -14.02 -6.69 -36.40
CA TYR A 118 -13.37 -5.41 -36.68
C TYR A 118 -12.23 -5.09 -35.71
N ILE A 119 -12.43 -5.30 -34.40
CA ILE A 119 -11.39 -5.08 -33.38
C ILE A 119 -10.23 -6.05 -33.56
N LEU A 120 -10.49 -7.31 -33.91
CA LEU A 120 -9.45 -8.31 -34.16
C LEU A 120 -8.60 -7.93 -35.38
N GLU A 121 -9.20 -7.41 -36.45
CA GLU A 121 -8.44 -6.88 -37.60
C GLU A 121 -7.56 -5.68 -37.21
N GLN A 122 -8.10 -4.75 -36.41
CA GLN A 122 -7.32 -3.61 -35.92
C GLN A 122 -6.12 -4.05 -35.09
N ILE A 123 -6.31 -4.97 -34.14
CA ILE A 123 -5.22 -5.53 -33.34
C ILE A 123 -4.20 -6.24 -34.24
N ARG A 124 -4.65 -7.06 -35.19
CA ARG A 124 -3.76 -7.78 -36.11
C ARG A 124 -2.91 -6.82 -36.94
N SER A 125 -3.50 -5.72 -37.41
CA SER A 125 -2.79 -4.69 -38.17
C SER A 125 -1.75 -3.93 -37.32
N PHE A 126 -2.04 -3.75 -36.03
CA PHE A 126 -1.13 -3.09 -35.09
C PHE A 126 0.10 -3.95 -34.76
N PHE A 127 -0.04 -5.27 -34.71
CA PHE A 127 1.05 -6.21 -34.44
C PHE A 127 1.82 -6.67 -35.70
N SER A 128 1.36 -6.33 -36.91
CA SER A 128 2.07 -6.65 -38.16
C SER A 128 3.00 -5.54 -38.66
N TYR A 129 3.25 -4.50 -37.85
CA TYR A 129 4.21 -3.42 -38.10
C TYR A 129 5.32 -3.48 -37.06
#